data_AF-A0A959ZZL7-F1
#
_entry.id   AF-A0A959ZZL7-F1
#
_cell.length_a   1.000
_cell.length_b   1.000
_cell.length_c   1.000
_cell.angle_alpha   90.00
_cell.angle_beta   90.00
_cell.angle_gamma   90.00
#
_symmetry.space_group_name_H-M   'P 1'
#
loop_
_entity.id
_entity.type
_entity.pdbx_description
1 polymer ?
#
loop_
_entity_poly.entity_id
_entity_poly.type
_entity_poly.pdbx_seq_one_letter_code
_entity_poly.pdbx_strand_id
1 'polypeptide(L)' 'MTLDTETDPQAVLDRARSDYLAVSRGGHLFASQDEHRRAEELAWDRLQAAERVASAARTAA' A
#
# COMPACT_ATOMS: atom_id res chain seq x y z
N MET A 1 -8.60 19.49 -6.16
CA MET A 1 -7.80 18.31 -5.79
C MET A 1 -8.08 18.07 -4.30
N THR A 2 -9.15 17.36 -4.01
CA THR A 2 -9.66 17.12 -2.66
C THR A 2 -8.75 16.10 -1.96
N LEU A 3 -8.00 16.56 -0.98
CA LEU A 3 -7.05 15.79 -0.15
C LEU A 3 -7.72 15.31 1.16
N ASP A 4 -9.03 15.09 1.19
CA ASP A 4 -9.81 15.11 2.44
C ASP A 4 -10.56 13.81 2.79
N THR A 5 -10.20 12.62 2.30
CA THR A 5 -10.98 11.41 2.68
C THR A 5 -10.22 10.08 2.65
N GLU A 6 -9.02 10.01 3.22
CA GLU A 6 -8.50 8.74 3.75
C GLU A 6 -8.64 8.72 5.28
N THR A 7 -9.84 9.04 5.77
CA THR A 7 -10.16 8.99 7.21
C THR A 7 -10.56 7.59 7.66
N ASP A 8 -10.83 6.67 6.72
CA ASP A 8 -11.15 5.27 7.02
C ASP A 8 -9.88 4.41 6.95
N PRO A 9 -9.37 3.92 8.10
CA PRO A 9 -8.20 3.03 8.14
C PRO A 9 -8.35 1.77 7.29
N GLN A 10 -9.59 1.26 7.11
CA GLN A 10 -9.82 0.08 6.29
C GLN A 10 -9.69 0.39 4.79
N ALA A 11 -10.22 1.52 4.33
CA ALA A 11 -10.05 1.98 2.95
C ALA A 11 -8.58 2.20 2.58
N VAL A 12 -7.78 2.76 3.50
CA VAL A 12 -6.32 2.93 3.31
C VAL A 12 -5.62 1.58 3.18
N LEU A 13 -5.98 0.60 4.01
CA LEU A 13 -5.43 -0.75 3.93
C LEU A 13 -5.78 -1.43 2.59
N ASP A 14 -7.03 -1.31 2.15
CA ASP A 14 -7.48 -1.91 0.89
C ASP A 14 -6.76 -1.27 -0.31
N ARG A 15 -6.55 0.05 -0.28
CA ARG A 15 -5.77 0.76 -1.29
C ARG A 15 -4.32 0.29 -1.32
N ALA A 16 -3.64 0.27 -0.17
CA ALA A 16 -2.25 -0.15 -0.07
C ALA A 16 -2.06 -1.60 -0.54
N ARG A 17 -3.01 -2.49 -0.23
CA ARG A 17 -3.00 -3.88 -0.72
C ARG A 17 -3.16 -3.96 -2.24
N SER A 18 -4.07 -3.18 -2.82
CA SER A 18 -4.24 -3.12 -4.27
C SER A 18 -2.97 -2.61 -4.96
N ASP A 19 -2.36 -1.56 -4.43
CA ASP A 19 -1.14 -0.97 -5.00
C ASP A 19 0.04 -1.95 -4.92
N TYR A 20 0.23 -2.64 -3.79
CA TYR A 20 1.23 -3.70 -3.67
C TYR A 20 1.03 -4.83 -4.69
N LEU A 21 -0.20 -5.33 -4.85
CA LEU A 21 -0.49 -6.38 -5.83
C LEU A 21 -0.26 -5.92 -7.27
N ALA A 22 -0.55 -4.66 -7.59
CA ALA A 22 -0.28 -4.09 -8.90
C ALA A 22 1.23 -4.05 -9.19
N VAL A 23 2.04 -3.62 -8.23
CA VAL A 23 3.51 -3.59 -8.37
C VAL A 23 4.09 -5.01 -8.45
N SER A 24 3.68 -5.91 -7.56
CA SER A 24 4.21 -7.29 -7.49
C SER A 24 3.93 -8.08 -8.76
N ARG A 25 2.74 -7.94 -9.34
CA ARG A 25 2.36 -8.58 -10.63
C ARG A 25 2.86 -7.83 -11.86
N GLY A 26 3.15 -6.55 -11.71
CA GLY A 26 3.53 -5.62 -12.78
C GLY A 26 5.03 -5.58 -13.08
N GLY A 27 5.82 -6.58 -12.68
CA GLY A 27 7.29 -6.54 -12.83
C GLY A 27 7.79 -6.22 -14.25
N HIS A 28 7.04 -6.65 -15.28
CA HIS A 28 7.33 -6.37 -16.69
C HIS A 28 7.18 -4.90 -17.10
N LEU A 29 6.59 -4.05 -16.26
CA LEU A 29 6.38 -2.62 -16.50
C LEU A 29 7.59 -1.77 -16.08
N PHE A 30 8.53 -2.34 -15.35
CA PHE A 30 9.72 -1.64 -14.86
C PHE A 30 10.89 -1.79 -15.84
N ALA A 31 11.76 -0.79 -15.91
CA ALA A 31 12.89 -0.82 -16.84
C ALA A 31 13.96 -1.85 -16.42
N SER A 32 13.97 -2.27 -15.15
CA SER A 32 14.88 -3.29 -14.62
C SER A 32 14.29 -4.03 -13.42
N GLN A 33 14.87 -5.19 -13.12
CA GLN A 33 14.56 -5.96 -11.92
C GLN A 33 14.92 -5.20 -10.62
N ASP A 34 15.96 -4.37 -10.64
CA ASP A 34 16.33 -3.53 -9.48
C ASP A 34 15.27 -2.46 -9.20
N GLU A 35 14.74 -1.83 -10.25
CA GLU A 35 13.68 -0.84 -10.14
C GLU A 35 12.38 -1.48 -9.66
N HIS A 36 12.01 -2.63 -10.22
CA HIS A 36 10.86 -3.41 -9.76
C HIS A 36 10.99 -3.76 -8.28
N ARG A 37 12.14 -4.28 -7.85
CA ARG A 37 12.38 -4.61 -6.44
C ARG A 37 12.22 -3.41 -5.52
N ARG A 38 12.80 -2.26 -5.86
CA ARG A 38 12.64 -1.02 -5.05
C ARG A 38 11.19 -0.57 -4.99
N ALA A 39 10.46 -0.64 -6.10
CA ALA A 39 9.05 -0.30 -6.12
C ALA A 39 8.22 -1.27 -5.25
N GLU A 40 8.54 -2.56 -5.30
CA GLU A 40 7.89 -3.58 -4.49
C GLU A 40 8.17 -3.39 -2.99
N GLU A 41 9.42 -3.09 -2.62
CA GLU A 41 9.83 -2.74 -1.25
C GLU A 41 9.04 -1.52 -0.73
N LEU A 42 8.96 -0.44 -1.52
CA LEU A 42 8.21 0.76 -1.14
C LEU A 42 6.70 0.50 -0.99
N ALA A 43 6.12 -0.32 -1.87
CA ALA A 43 4.71 -0.69 -1.78
C ALA A 43 4.44 -1.59 -0.57
N TRP A 44 5.36 -2.50 -0.26
CA TRP A 44 5.32 -3.36 0.91
C TRP A 44 5.37 -2.56 2.22
N ASP A 45 6.27 -1.58 2.32
CA ASP A 45 6.37 -0.72 3.49
C ASP A 45 5.08 0.08 3.76
N ARG A 46 4.44 0.58 2.69
CA ARG A 46 3.15 1.26 2.76
C ARG A 46 2.03 0.32 3.21
N LEU A 47 1.99 -0.91 2.69
CA LEU A 47 1.03 -1.93 3.12
C LEU A 47 1.18 -2.24 4.61
N GLN A 48 2.41 -2.50 5.09
CA GLN A 48 2.65 -2.76 6.51
C GLN A 48 2.26 -1.56 7.40
N ALA A 49 2.48 -0.33 6.94
CA ALA A 49 2.04 0.86 7.67
C ALA A 49 0.51 0.93 7.77
N ALA A 50 -0.19 0.68 6.66
CA ALA A 50 -1.64 0.67 6.63
C ALA A 50 -2.23 -0.46 7.51
N GLU A 51 -1.62 -1.65 7.52
CA GLU A 51 -2.02 -2.75 8.41
C GLU A 51 -1.93 -2.37 9.89
N ARG A 52 -0.85 -1.69 10.30
CA ARG A 52 -0.69 -1.20 11.67
C ARG A 52 -1.78 -0.19 12.05
N VAL A 53 -2.08 0.76 11.16
CA VAL A 53 -3.11 1.78 11.40
C VAL A 53 -4.51 1.16 11.47
N ALA A 54 -4.86 0.28 10.53
CA ALA A 54 -6.15 -0.41 10.53
C ALA A 54 -6.32 -1.34 11.74
N SER A 55 -5.24 -2.02 12.16
CA SER A 55 -5.26 -2.83 13.37
C SER A 55 -5.52 -1.99 14.62
N ALA A 56 -4.79 -0.88 14.78
CA ALA A 56 -4.98 0.05 15.89
C ALA A 56 -6.41 0.61 15.95
N ALA A 57 -6.98 0.95 14.79
CA ALA A 57 -8.36 1.44 14.71
C ALA A 57 -9.39 0.39 15.12
N ARG A 58 -9.22 -0.88 14.73
CA ARG A 58 -10.10 -1.98 15.16
C ARG A 58 -10.02 -2.26 16.65
N THR A 59 -8.85 -2.10 17.27
CA THR A 59 -8.69 -2.30 18.73
C THR A 59 -9.29 -1.14 19.53
N ALA A 60 -9.38 0.05 18.96
CA ALA A 60 -9.92 1.24 19.62
C ALA A 60 -11.44 1.43 19.45
N ALA A 61 -12.09 0.64 18.59
CA ALA A 61 -13.54 0.65 18.32
C ALA A 61 -14.31 -0.32 19.22
#